data_AF-A0A9D8EJI0-F1
#
_entry.id   AF-A0A9D8EJI0-F1
#
_cell.length_a   1.000
_cell.length_b   1.000
_cell.length_c   1.000
_cell.angle_alpha   90.00
_cell.angle_beta   90.00
_cell.angle_gamma   90.00
#
_symmetry.space_group_name_H-M   'P 1'
#
loop_
_entity.id
_entity.type
_entity.pdbx_description
1 polymer ?
#
loop_
_entity_poly.entity_id
_entity_poly.type
_entity_poly.pdbx_seq_one_letter_code
_entity_poly.pdbx_strand_id
1 'polypeptide(L)'
;MDKINKLLKENSRKSKKLFDLCEKNGEGLYSKIHIINVSQFPEKKSEFRIYHEDGYCFNVSKEKIYLDEDEICVSSIGGYEYEFDEGAFEGFKEITVEEAIKLMVSI
;
A
#
# COMPACT_ATOMS: atom_id res chain seq x y z
N MET A 1 -8.23 19.96 -15.27
CA MET A 1 -8.70 18.79 -14.49
C MET A 1 -7.81 17.56 -14.66
N ASP A 2 -7.07 17.37 -15.76
CA ASP A 2 -6.38 16.10 -16.04
C ASP A 2 -5.15 15.76 -15.18
N LYS A 3 -4.41 16.75 -14.66
CA LYS A 3 -3.15 16.48 -13.94
C LYS A 3 -3.35 15.78 -12.59
N ILE A 4 -4.36 16.20 -11.82
CA ILE A 4 -4.65 15.63 -10.49
C ILE A 4 -5.15 14.19 -10.63
N ASN A 5 -6.10 13.96 -11.54
CA ASN A 5 -6.62 12.62 -11.82
C ASN A 5 -5.53 11.65 -12.30
N LYS A 6 -4.57 12.16 -13.08
CA LYS A 6 -3.41 11.38 -13.50
C LYS A 6 -2.52 11.00 -12.31
N LEU A 7 -2.22 11.96 -11.43
CA LEU A 7 -1.43 11.72 -10.23
C LEU A 7 -2.08 10.67 -9.32
N LEU A 8 -3.39 10.80 -9.07
CA LEU A 8 -4.15 9.84 -8.27
C LEU A 8 -4.06 8.43 -8.85
N LYS A 9 -4.30 8.27 -10.15
CA LYS A 9 -4.15 6.96 -10.83
C LYS A 9 -2.74 6.38 -10.71
N GLU A 10 -1.71 7.23 -10.82
CA GLU A 10 -0.32 6.78 -10.70
C GLU A 10 0.00 6.32 -9.27
N ASN A 11 -0.46 7.04 -8.25
CA ASN A 11 -0.27 6.64 -6.86
C ASN A 11 -1.02 5.35 -6.54
N SER A 12 -2.30 5.21 -6.92
CA SER A 12 -3.06 3.97 -6.70
C SER A 12 -2.42 2.76 -7.38
N ARG A 13 -1.82 2.95 -8.58
CA ARG A 13 -1.08 1.86 -9.26
C ARG A 13 0.19 1.47 -8.50
N LYS A 14 0.91 2.42 -7.92
CA LYS A 14 2.10 2.14 -7.10
C LYS A 14 1.70 1.44 -5.80
N SER A 15 0.69 1.93 -5.09
CA SER A 15 0.16 1.30 -3.88
C SER A 15 -0.33 -0.12 -4.15
N LYS A 16 -1.06 -0.34 -5.27
CA LYS A 16 -1.43 -1.69 -5.71
C LYS A 16 -0.22 -2.58 -5.92
N LYS A 17 0.80 -2.10 -6.65
CA LYS A 17 2.02 -2.87 -6.90
C LYS A 17 2.71 -3.27 -5.60
N LEU A 18 2.81 -2.35 -4.64
CA LEU A 18 3.37 -2.62 -3.33
C LEU A 18 2.55 -3.66 -2.55
N PHE A 19 1.22 -3.54 -2.59
CA PHE A 19 0.31 -4.50 -1.98
C PHE A 19 0.46 -5.91 -2.58
N ASP A 20 0.46 -6.02 -3.91
CA ASP A 20 0.64 -7.29 -4.61
C ASP A 20 2.00 -7.95 -4.24
N LEU A 21 3.05 -7.15 -4.02
CA LEU A 21 4.35 -7.66 -3.55
C LEU A 21 4.26 -8.21 -2.12
N CYS A 22 3.50 -7.56 -1.24
CA CYS A 22 3.27 -8.06 0.11
C CYS A 22 2.47 -9.37 0.10
N GLU A 23 1.38 -9.45 -0.69
CA GLU A 23 0.60 -10.69 -0.85
C GLU A 23 1.44 -11.83 -1.43
N LYS A 24 2.28 -11.54 -2.44
CA LYS A 24 3.13 -12.54 -3.08
C LYS A 24 4.18 -13.11 -2.13
N ASN A 25 4.84 -12.25 -1.35
CA ASN A 25 5.89 -12.69 -0.44
C ASN A 25 5.30 -13.36 0.82
N GLY A 26 4.14 -12.88 1.27
CA GLY A 26 3.50 -13.31 2.51
C GLY A 26 4.05 -12.59 3.74
N GLU A 27 3.46 -12.92 4.89
CA GLU A 27 3.96 -12.49 6.20
C GLU A 27 5.27 -13.22 6.53
N GLY A 28 6.26 -12.47 7.04
CA GLY A 28 7.55 -13.05 7.39
C GLY A 28 8.68 -12.04 7.53
N LEU A 29 9.84 -12.55 7.97
CA LEU A 29 11.08 -11.81 8.09
C LEU A 29 12.02 -12.17 6.93
N TYR A 30 12.35 -11.17 6.11
CA TYR A 30 13.15 -11.27 4.90
C TYR A 30 14.39 -10.38 5.02
N SER A 31 15.47 -10.94 5.56
CA SER A 31 16.73 -10.21 5.80
C SER A 31 16.49 -8.92 6.60
N LYS A 32 16.32 -7.79 5.90
CA LYS A 32 16.15 -6.45 6.45
C LYS A 32 14.69 -6.03 6.64
N ILE A 33 13.75 -6.81 6.10
CA ILE A 33 12.33 -6.46 6.00
C ILE A 33 11.48 -7.41 6.82
N HIS A 34 10.55 -6.88 7.60
CA HIS A 34 9.51 -7.67 8.28
C HIS A 34 8.14 -7.24 7.75
N ILE A 35 7.42 -8.17 7.12
CA ILE A 35 6.06 -7.97 6.63
C ILE A 35 5.11 -8.61 7.64
N ILE A 36 4.12 -7.87 8.11
CA ILE A 36 3.09 -8.32 9.05
C ILE A 36 1.72 -8.08 8.43
N ASN A 37 0.85 -9.10 8.42
CA ASN A 37 -0.55 -8.88 8.07
C ASN A 37 -1.29 -8.32 9.30
N VAL A 38 -1.80 -7.09 9.20
CA VAL A 38 -2.50 -6.41 10.30
C VAL A 38 -4.01 -6.30 10.05
N SER A 39 -4.52 -7.04 9.06
CA SER A 39 -5.94 -7.06 8.69
C SER A 39 -6.80 -7.56 9.84
N GLN A 40 -7.72 -6.72 10.32
CA GLN A 40 -8.74 -7.14 11.30
C GLN A 40 -9.93 -7.85 10.61
N PHE A 41 -10.30 -7.40 9.41
CA PHE A 41 -11.43 -7.90 8.62
C PHE A 41 -11.00 -8.07 7.15
N PRO A 42 -10.23 -9.13 6.81
CA PRO A 42 -9.58 -9.30 5.50
C PRO A 42 -10.56 -9.37 4.33
N GLU A 43 -11.83 -9.70 4.57
CA GLU A 43 -12.89 -9.67 3.55
C GLU A 43 -13.36 -8.25 3.17
N LYS A 44 -13.07 -7.25 4.01
CA LYS A 44 -13.42 -5.84 3.78
C LYS A 44 -12.18 -5.01 3.46
N LYS A 45 -11.16 -5.15 4.28
CA LYS A 45 -9.90 -4.42 4.21
C LYS A 45 -8.76 -5.35 4.58
N SER A 46 -7.87 -5.54 3.62
CA SER A 46 -6.59 -6.22 3.85
C SER A 46 -5.51 -5.17 3.99
N GLU A 47 -4.65 -5.32 4.99
CA GLU A 47 -3.60 -4.36 5.31
C GLU A 47 -2.33 -5.09 5.76
N PHE A 48 -1.19 -4.65 5.22
CA PHE A 48 0.13 -5.08 5.64
C PHE A 48 0.86 -3.92 6.29
N ARG A 49 1.59 -4.24 7.37
CA ARG A 49 2.59 -3.36 7.96
C ARG A 49 3.98 -3.89 7.65
N ILE A 50 4.85 -3.00 7.20
CA ILE A 50 6.21 -3.34 6.80
C ILE A 50 7.18 -2.55 7.68
N TYR A 51 8.16 -3.26 8.25
CA TYR A 51 9.32 -2.68 8.93
C TYR A 51 10.59 -2.94 8.13
N HIS A 52 11.47 -1.95 8.06
CA HIS A 52 12.80 -2.10 7.47
C HIS A 52 13.89 -1.71 8.49
N GLU A 53 15.02 -2.43 8.50
CA GLU A 53 16.12 -2.24 9.48
C GLU A 53 16.70 -0.81 9.50
N ASP A 54 16.65 -0.11 8.36
CA ASP A 54 17.09 1.29 8.22
C ASP A 54 16.19 2.30 8.95
N GLY A 55 15.14 1.82 9.64
CA GLY A 55 14.22 2.62 10.44
C GLY A 55 13.02 3.11 9.66
N TYR A 56 12.54 2.37 8.65
CA TYR A 56 11.27 2.66 7.98
C TYR A 56 10.14 1.79 8.55
N CYS A 57 8.95 2.38 8.69
CA CYS A 57 7.72 1.65 8.95
C CYS A 57 6.62 2.27 8.09
N PHE A 58 5.85 1.44 7.39
CA PHE A 58 4.76 1.90 6.54
C PHE A 58 3.68 0.83 6.43
N ASN A 59 2.45 1.27 6.11
CA ASN A 59 1.34 0.40 5.83
C ASN A 59 0.95 0.47 4.34
N VAL A 60 0.47 -0.66 3.81
CA VAL A 60 -0.19 -0.69 2.51
C VAL A 60 -1.50 -1.46 2.64
N SER A 61 -2.58 -0.92 2.10
CA SER A 61 -3.92 -1.48 2.25
C SER A 61 -4.61 -1.71 0.90
N LYS A 62 -5.59 -2.60 0.93
CA LYS A 62 -6.53 -2.91 -0.15
C LYS A 62 -7.92 -2.98 0.45
N GLU A 63 -8.79 -2.09 0.02
CA GLU A 63 -10.14 -1.97 0.53
C GLU A 63 -11.15 -2.11 -0.61
N LYS A 64 -12.20 -2.90 -0.38
CA LYS A 64 -13.26 -3.06 -1.37
C LYS A 64 -14.15 -1.82 -1.32
N ILE A 65 -14.28 -1.15 -2.46
CA ILE A 65 -15.11 0.05 -2.56
C ILE A 65 -16.51 -0.30 -3.08
N TYR A 66 -17.48 0.44 -2.59
CA TYR A 66 -18.87 0.41 -3.04
C TYR A 66 -19.19 1.83 -3.50
N LEU A 67 -19.38 1.99 -4.81
CA LEU A 67 -19.72 3.27 -5.43
C LEU A 67 -21.21 3.32 -5.69
N ASP A 68 -21.83 4.45 -5.38
CA ASP A 68 -23.18 4.75 -5.82
C ASP A 68 -23.21 4.98 -7.35
N GLU A 69 -24.39 4.90 -7.98
CA GLU A 69 -24.55 4.91 -9.46
C GLU A 69 -23.92 6.13 -10.14
N ASP A 70 -23.88 7.28 -9.47
CA ASP A 70 -23.38 8.55 -10.00
C ASP A 70 -21.93 8.87 -9.57
N GLU A 71 -21.27 7.99 -8.81
CA GLU A 71 -19.96 8.25 -8.23
C GLU A 71 -18.80 7.75 -9.09
N ILE A 72 -17.81 8.62 -9.35
CA ILE A 72 -16.60 8.28 -10.10
C ILE A 72 -15.39 8.24 -9.16
N CYS A 73 -14.92 7.04 -8.84
CA CYS A 73 -13.68 6.85 -8.09
C CYS A 73 -12.50 6.62 -9.05
N VAL A 74 -11.70 7.68 -9.25
CA VAL A 74 -10.59 7.74 -10.19
C VAL A 74 -9.38 6.89 -9.74
N SER A 75 -9.24 6.67 -8.43
CA SER A 75 -8.19 5.86 -7.78
C SER A 75 -8.48 4.36 -7.81
N SER A 76 -9.71 3.95 -8.10
CA SER A 76 -10.11 2.55 -8.06
C SER A 76 -9.48 1.69 -9.16
N ILE A 77 -9.09 0.46 -8.80
CA ILE A 77 -8.55 -0.53 -9.73
C ILE A 77 -9.26 -1.85 -9.48
N GLY A 78 -10.11 -2.28 -10.43
CA GLY A 78 -10.80 -3.57 -10.34
C GLY A 78 -11.81 -3.69 -9.20
N GLY A 79 -12.42 -2.57 -8.77
CA GLY A 79 -13.38 -2.53 -7.65
C GLY A 79 -12.73 -2.43 -6.27
N TYR A 80 -11.44 -2.11 -6.20
CA TYR A 80 -10.70 -1.90 -4.97
C TYR A 80 -9.97 -0.56 -4.98
N GLU A 81 -9.81 0.00 -3.80
CA GLU A 81 -8.89 1.10 -3.53
C GLU A 81 -7.64 0.58 -2.84
N TYR A 82 -6.49 1.17 -3.19
CA TYR A 82 -5.20 0.80 -2.67
C TYR A 82 -4.53 2.04 -2.10
N GLU A 83 -4.21 1.98 -0.81
CA GLU A 83 -3.61 3.11 -0.10
C GLU A 83 -2.22 2.74 0.41
N PHE A 84 -1.34 3.73 0.36
CA PHE A 84 -0.04 3.67 0.99
C PHE A 84 -0.01 4.76 2.05
N ASP A 85 0.22 4.36 3.29
CA ASP A 85 0.34 5.31 4.39
C ASP A 85 1.77 5.85 4.39
N GLU A 86 1.96 7.00 3.71
CA GLU A 86 3.23 7.74 3.62
C GLU A 86 3.70 8.25 5.01
N GLY A 87 2.84 8.18 6.03
CA GLY A 87 2.96 8.96 7.27
C GLY A 87 3.57 8.25 8.46
N ALA A 88 4.82 8.61 8.76
CA ALA A 88 5.35 8.88 10.10
C ALA A 88 4.78 8.05 11.26
N PHE A 89 5.04 6.75 11.27
CA PHE A 89 5.06 6.03 12.54
C PHE A 89 6.07 6.73 13.45
N GLU A 90 5.64 7.13 14.65
CA GLU A 90 6.50 7.85 15.59
C GLU A 90 7.81 7.06 15.82
N GLY A 91 8.96 7.72 15.61
CA GLY A 91 10.28 7.10 15.70
C GLY A 91 10.79 6.42 14.43
N PHE A 92 10.04 6.43 13.32
CA PHE A 92 10.45 5.92 12.02
C PHE A 92 10.66 7.04 11.00
N LYS A 93 11.53 6.79 10.02
CA LYS A 93 11.76 7.66 8.87
C LYS A 93 10.58 7.57 7.91
N GLU A 94 10.25 8.70 7.31
CA GLU A 94 9.33 8.76 6.18
C GLU A 94 9.92 8.05 4.95
N ILE A 95 9.04 7.50 4.13
CA ILE A 95 9.41 6.82 2.88
C ILE A 95 8.29 6.98 1.87
N THR A 96 8.65 7.23 0.62
CA THR A 96 7.68 7.30 -0.48
C THR A 96 7.26 5.90 -0.94
N VAL A 97 6.09 5.78 -1.57
CA VAL A 97 5.63 4.49 -2.12
C VAL A 97 6.63 3.89 -3.12
N GLU A 98 7.36 4.75 -3.84
CA GLU A 98 8.34 4.35 -4.85
C GLU A 98 9.59 3.74 -4.22
N GLU A 99 10.06 4.32 -3.13
CA GLU A 99 11.16 3.78 -2.33
C GLU A 99 10.75 2.47 -1.65
N ALA A 100 9.54 2.41 -1.07
CA ALA A 100 9.00 1.19 -0.49
C ALA A 100 8.95 0.03 -1.50
N ILE A 101 8.51 0.29 -2.76
CA ILE A 101 8.54 -0.71 -3.82
C ILE A 101 9.97 -1.19 -4.11
N LYS A 102 10.96 -0.29 -4.15
CA LYS A 102 12.36 -0.67 -4.41
C LYS A 102 12.89 -1.59 -3.30
N LEU A 103 12.54 -1.32 -2.04
CA LEU A 103 12.89 -2.20 -0.92
C LEU A 103 12.27 -3.58 -1.10
N MET A 104 10.99 -3.66 -1.44
CA MET A 104 10.26 -4.93 -1.55
C MET A 104 10.66 -5.80 -2.75
N VAL A 105 11.15 -5.20 -3.84
CA VAL A 105 11.67 -5.95 -5.01
C VAL A 105 13.03 -6.60 -4.72
N SER A 106 13.72 -6.17 -3.65
CA SER A 106 15.00 -6.74 -3.22
C SER A 106 14.89 -7.95 -2.29
N ILE A 107 13.67 -8.32 -1.90
CA ILE A 107 13.33 -9.56 -1.19
C ILE A 107 13.40 -10.75 -2.16
#